data_AF-X6KCX9-F1
#
_entry.id   AF-X6KCX9-F1
#
_cell.length_a   1.000
_cell.length_b   1.000
_cell.length_c   1.000
_cell.angle_alpha   90.00
_cell.angle_beta   90.00
_cell.angle_gamma   90.00
#
_symmetry.space_group_name_H-M   'P 1'
#
loop_
_entity.id
_entity.type
_entity.pdbx_description
1 polymer ?
#
loop_
_entity_poly.entity_id
_entity_poly.type
_entity_poly.pdbx_seq_one_letter_code
_entity_poly.pdbx_strand_id
1 'polypeptide(L)'
;MAVPAFLAISGFLVLKSLLESGSLFEFFGKRILRVMPALLFSFFLCLALFDWSMAWNSILNWATGGLYTLPMRANGPLWSLLWEEIAYIGLALLWSVGAYRHPTAIWALLLVAIGIAWANSGLDPHARMLLFLPVAFLVGNLMYIHREPLMRINPLVPLVAIYVMIQWRYVPDAKSMGGVNLLLVQAFAVVWAGIAGAKLLPWRIPDISYGVYIYHWPVLAFLSDRFQITSLSGLLFWTAMILVPLCIFSWYAIERPALTMKRHLSTFGRYFSRDGAAPAE
;
A
#
# COMPACT_ATOMS: atom_id res chain seq x y z
N MET A 1 -8.96 -1.48 8.57
CA MET A 1 -8.35 -2.82 8.66
C MET A 1 -7.45 -3.15 7.46
N ALA A 2 -7.85 -2.87 6.21
CA ALA A 2 -7.02 -3.22 5.03
C ALA A 2 -5.75 -2.37 4.85
N VAL A 3 -5.78 -1.10 5.24
CA VAL A 3 -4.69 -0.14 4.97
C VAL A 3 -3.34 -0.55 5.59
N PRO A 4 -3.24 -0.91 6.89
CA PRO A 4 -1.96 -1.34 7.46
C PRO A 4 -1.40 -2.61 6.81
N ALA A 5 -2.26 -3.58 6.48
CA ALA A 5 -1.82 -4.80 5.79
C ALA A 5 -1.25 -4.50 4.40
N PHE A 6 -1.90 -3.60 3.65
CA PHE A 6 -1.39 -3.12 2.36
C PHE A 6 -0.04 -2.41 2.51
N LEU A 7 0.10 -1.54 3.52
CA LEU A 7 1.35 -0.83 3.77
C LEU A 7 2.48 -1.77 4.23
N ALA A 8 2.16 -2.85 4.94
CA ALA A 8 3.13 -3.88 5.31
C ALA A 8 3.63 -4.66 4.09
N ILE A 9 2.74 -5.06 3.18
CA ILE A 9 3.11 -5.66 1.88
C ILE A 9 3.99 -4.69 1.10
N SER A 10 3.60 -3.41 1.07
CA SER A 10 4.34 -2.36 0.40
C SER A 10 5.77 -2.23 0.97
N GLY A 11 5.91 -2.16 2.30
CA GLY A 11 7.23 -2.12 2.97
C GLY A 11 8.16 -3.25 2.56
N PHE A 12 7.64 -4.48 2.44
CA PHE A 12 8.40 -5.63 1.96
C PHE A 12 8.84 -5.46 0.49
N LEU A 13 7.90 -5.13 -0.40
CA LEU A 13 8.15 -5.04 -1.86
C LEU A 13 9.00 -3.83 -2.25
N VAL A 14 8.87 -2.73 -1.52
CA VAL A 14 9.56 -1.48 -1.81
C VAL A 14 11.00 -1.57 -1.34
N LEU A 15 11.28 -2.15 -0.17
CA LEU A 15 12.65 -2.42 0.27
C LEU A 15 13.37 -3.34 -0.73
N LYS A 16 12.72 -4.42 -1.17
CA LYS A 16 13.25 -5.30 -2.24
C LYS A 16 13.64 -4.49 -3.48
N SER A 17 12.70 -3.69 -3.97
CA SER A 17 12.89 -2.89 -5.18
C SER A 17 13.95 -1.80 -5.03
N LEU A 18 14.15 -1.26 -3.82
CA LEU A 18 15.18 -0.26 -3.57
C LEU A 18 16.57 -0.90 -3.64
N LEU A 19 16.76 -2.06 -3.02
CA LEU A 19 18.01 -2.80 -3.06
C LEU A 19 18.34 -3.37 -4.45
N GLU A 20 17.32 -3.63 -5.27
CA GLU A 20 17.47 -4.05 -6.68
C GLU A 20 17.66 -2.87 -7.64
N SER A 21 17.45 -1.62 -7.21
CA SER A 21 17.60 -0.44 -8.08
C SER A 21 19.00 0.16 -7.94
N GLY A 22 19.59 0.62 -9.06
CA GLY A 22 20.95 1.17 -9.06
C GLY A 22 21.04 2.62 -8.56
N SER A 23 19.90 3.33 -8.47
CA SER A 23 19.84 4.72 -8.02
C SER A 23 18.49 5.07 -7.38
N LEU A 24 18.46 6.11 -6.53
CA LEU A 24 17.23 6.64 -5.96
C LEU A 24 16.29 7.21 -7.04
N PHE A 25 16.85 7.82 -8.09
CA PHE A 25 16.05 8.33 -9.21
C PHE A 25 15.31 7.21 -9.93
N GLU A 26 15.99 6.09 -10.20
CA GLU A 26 15.35 4.92 -10.80
C GLU A 26 14.28 4.33 -9.87
N PHE A 27 14.54 4.30 -8.56
CA PHE A 27 13.57 3.85 -7.57
C PHE A 27 12.30 4.70 -7.57
N PHE A 28 12.40 6.03 -7.44
CA PHE A 28 11.23 6.92 -7.45
C PHE A 28 10.51 6.90 -8.79
N GLY A 29 11.23 6.91 -9.92
CA GLY A 29 10.62 6.83 -11.24
C GLY A 29 9.81 5.56 -11.45
N LYS A 30 10.29 4.39 -10.98
CA LYS A 30 9.53 3.13 -11.02
C LYS A 30 8.23 3.18 -10.22
N ARG A 31 8.18 3.97 -9.14
CA ARG A 31 7.02 4.12 -8.25
C ARG A 31 6.01 5.13 -8.79
N ILE A 32 6.48 6.28 -9.27
CA ILE A 32 5.64 7.28 -9.94
C ILE A 32 4.92 6.64 -11.13
N LEU A 33 5.63 5.91 -11.98
CA LEU A 33 5.04 5.21 -13.14
C LEU A 33 4.09 4.06 -12.75
N ARG A 34 4.12 3.60 -11.50
CA ARG A 34 3.21 2.58 -10.97
C ARG A 34 1.94 3.20 -10.40
N VAL A 35 2.06 4.31 -9.67
CA VAL A 35 0.99 4.90 -8.84
C VAL A 35 0.22 5.98 -9.58
N MET A 36 0.92 6.90 -10.25
CA MET A 36 0.30 8.10 -10.84
C MET A 36 -0.69 7.83 -11.97
N PRO A 37 -0.46 6.88 -12.92
CA PRO A 37 -1.38 6.72 -14.04
C PRO A 37 -2.79 6.33 -13.59
N ALA A 38 -2.88 5.41 -12.62
CA ALA A 38 -4.14 4.99 -12.05
C ALA A 38 -4.75 6.06 -11.12
N LEU A 39 -3.93 6.80 -10.37
CA LEU A 39 -4.42 7.91 -9.55
C LEU A 39 -5.09 9.00 -10.42
N LEU A 40 -4.44 9.40 -11.52
CA LEU A 40 -4.99 10.37 -12.47
C LEU A 40 -6.29 9.87 -13.11
N PHE A 41 -6.32 8.60 -13.51
CA PHE A 41 -7.55 8.01 -14.05
C PHE A 41 -8.67 7.96 -13.01
N SER A 42 -8.35 7.77 -11.72
CA SER A 42 -9.36 7.85 -10.66
C SER A 42 -9.95 9.24 -10.52
N PHE A 43 -9.15 10.31 -10.60
CA PHE A 43 -9.68 11.67 -10.55
C PHE A 43 -10.61 11.93 -11.74
N PHE A 44 -10.22 11.43 -12.92
CA PHE A 44 -11.08 11.46 -14.10
C PHE A 44 -12.38 10.67 -13.89
N LEU A 45 -12.33 9.47 -13.31
CA LEU A 45 -13.53 8.69 -13.00
C LEU A 45 -14.46 9.40 -12.01
N CYS A 46 -13.91 10.02 -10.97
CA CYS A 46 -14.69 10.83 -10.03
C CYS A 46 -15.39 12.00 -10.72
N LEU A 47 -14.70 12.66 -11.67
CA LEU A 47 -15.27 13.73 -12.47
C LEU A 47 -16.37 13.22 -13.42
N ALA A 48 -16.12 12.09 -14.10
CA ALA A 48 -17.00 11.55 -15.13
C ALA A 48 -18.28 10.91 -14.56
N LEU A 49 -18.19 10.25 -13.40
CA LEU A 49 -19.33 9.56 -12.77
C LEU A 49 -20.17 10.49 -11.87
N PHE A 50 -19.58 11.60 -11.40
CA PHE A 50 -20.22 12.54 -10.48
C PHE A 50 -20.10 13.97 -10.99
N ASP A 51 -19.17 14.76 -10.45
CA ASP A 51 -18.97 16.17 -10.77
C ASP A 51 -17.56 16.65 -10.37
N TRP A 52 -17.28 17.93 -10.66
CA TRP A 52 -16.02 18.58 -10.30
C TRP A 52 -15.76 18.58 -8.80
N SER A 53 -16.81 18.70 -7.99
CA SER A 53 -16.67 18.81 -6.54
C SER A 53 -16.17 17.50 -5.93
N MET A 54 -16.67 16.36 -6.40
CA MET A 54 -16.21 15.02 -6.03
C MET A 54 -14.76 14.79 -6.45
N ALA A 55 -14.39 15.20 -7.67
CA ALA A 55 -13.02 15.08 -8.16
C ALA A 55 -12.06 15.92 -7.32
N TRP A 56 -12.41 17.17 -7.04
CA TRP A 56 -11.61 18.08 -6.22
C TRP A 56 -11.45 17.56 -4.80
N ASN A 57 -12.53 17.11 -4.16
CA ASN A 57 -12.45 16.53 -2.82
C ASN A 57 -11.62 15.24 -2.80
N SER A 58 -11.62 14.46 -3.87
CA SER A 58 -10.76 13.27 -3.99
C SER A 58 -9.28 13.64 -4.09
N ILE A 59 -8.95 14.73 -4.80
CA ILE A 59 -7.59 15.30 -4.84
C ILE A 59 -7.19 15.81 -3.46
N LEU A 60 -8.06 16.56 -2.77
CA LEU A 60 -7.79 17.03 -1.41
C LEU A 60 -7.64 15.88 -0.42
N ASN A 61 -8.45 14.83 -0.53
CA ASN A 61 -8.38 13.66 0.33
C ASN A 61 -7.02 12.96 0.19
N TRP A 62 -6.55 12.79 -1.06
CA TRP A 62 -5.19 12.32 -1.34
C TRP A 62 -4.14 13.27 -0.76
N ALA A 63 -4.16 14.56 -1.13
CA ALA A 63 -3.12 15.52 -0.79
C ALA A 63 -3.00 15.83 0.72
N THR A 64 -4.10 15.72 1.47
CA THR A 64 -4.11 15.94 2.93
C THR A 64 -3.91 14.67 3.74
N GLY A 65 -3.86 13.50 3.09
CA GLY A 65 -3.74 12.21 3.77
C GLY A 65 -4.93 11.91 4.69
N GLY A 66 -6.11 12.47 4.42
CA GLY A 66 -7.32 12.28 5.22
C GLY A 66 -7.35 13.05 6.54
N LEU A 67 -6.40 13.95 6.78
CA LEU A 67 -6.35 14.78 7.99
C LEU A 67 -7.45 15.85 8.02
N TYR A 68 -7.97 16.24 6.85
CA TYR A 68 -9.00 17.26 6.73
C TYR A 68 -10.37 16.63 6.50
N THR A 69 -11.37 17.04 7.29
CA THR A 69 -12.76 16.61 7.10
C THR A 69 -13.37 17.35 5.92
N LEU A 70 -13.64 16.62 4.84
CA LEU A 70 -14.18 17.19 3.62
C LEU A 70 -15.70 17.39 3.74
N PRO A 71 -16.25 18.52 3.27
CA PRO A 71 -17.67 18.85 3.40
C PRO A 71 -18.59 17.99 2.53
N MET A 72 -18.05 17.38 1.47
CA MET A 72 -18.78 16.47 0.58
C MET A 72 -18.00 15.17 0.38
N ARG A 73 -18.64 14.19 -0.27
CA ARG A 73 -18.07 12.88 -0.55
C ARG A 73 -16.79 12.99 -1.39
N ALA A 74 -15.85 12.06 -1.17
CA ALA A 74 -14.57 11.95 -1.85
C ALA A 74 -14.20 10.48 -2.02
N ASN A 75 -13.30 10.15 -2.95
CA ASN A 75 -12.75 8.79 -3.06
C ASN A 75 -11.99 8.42 -1.78
N GLY A 76 -12.66 7.67 -0.90
CA GLY A 76 -12.19 7.33 0.44
C GLY A 76 -10.79 6.74 0.48
N PRO A 77 -10.51 5.62 -0.22
CA PRO A 77 -9.19 4.97 -0.24
C PRO A 77 -7.97 5.88 -0.51
N LEU A 78 -8.14 7.03 -1.17
CA LEU A 78 -7.03 7.88 -1.58
C LEU A 78 -6.23 8.49 -0.42
N TRP A 79 -6.85 8.68 0.76
CA TRP A 79 -6.15 9.25 1.91
C TRP A 79 -4.92 8.42 2.30
N SER A 80 -5.04 7.09 2.25
CA SER A 80 -3.97 6.18 2.65
C SER A 80 -2.85 6.07 1.63
N LEU A 81 -3.08 6.49 0.39
CA LEU A 81 -2.08 6.43 -0.67
C LEU A 81 -0.94 7.43 -0.44
N LEU A 82 -1.25 8.63 0.04
CA LEU A 82 -0.22 9.62 0.39
C LEU A 82 0.72 9.08 1.46
N TRP A 83 0.18 8.39 2.48
CA TRP A 83 1.00 7.79 3.52
C TRP A 83 1.93 6.70 3.02
N GLU A 84 1.53 5.97 1.97
CA GLU A 84 2.41 5.04 1.26
C GLU A 84 3.55 5.78 0.55
N GLU A 85 3.24 6.87 -0.17
CA GLU A 85 4.25 7.70 -0.86
C GLU A 85 5.24 8.33 0.13
N ILE A 86 4.75 8.83 1.27
CA ILE A 86 5.59 9.34 2.37
C ILE A 86 6.49 8.23 2.92
N ALA A 87 5.97 7.01 3.08
CA ALA A 87 6.77 5.88 3.52
C ALA A 87 7.88 5.52 2.52
N TYR A 88 7.67 5.72 1.22
CA TYR A 88 8.73 5.53 0.22
C TYR A 88 9.85 6.56 0.36
N ILE A 89 9.51 7.81 0.64
CA ILE A 89 10.48 8.87 0.92
C ILE A 89 11.24 8.54 2.21
N GLY A 90 10.53 8.17 3.28
CA GLY A 90 11.14 7.77 4.55
C GLY A 90 12.10 6.59 4.38
N LEU A 91 11.72 5.57 3.59
CA LEU A 91 12.59 4.45 3.24
C LEU A 91 13.86 4.90 2.52
N ALA A 92 13.73 5.76 1.51
CA ALA A 92 14.87 6.28 0.76
C ALA A 92 15.83 7.08 1.66
N LEU A 93 15.29 7.88 2.58
CA LEU A 93 16.09 8.61 3.58
C LEU A 93 16.83 7.65 4.52
N LEU A 94 16.13 6.68 5.10
CA LEU A 94 16.72 5.65 5.96
C LEU A 94 17.82 4.85 5.25
N TRP A 95 17.63 4.54 3.97
CA TRP A 95 18.65 3.89 3.16
C TRP A 95 19.85 4.80 2.89
N SER A 96 19.62 6.09 2.59
CA SER A 96 20.70 7.04 2.30
C SER A 96 21.63 7.28 3.49
N VAL A 97 21.10 7.28 4.73
CA VAL A 97 21.90 7.38 5.96
C VAL A 97 22.52 6.05 6.39
N GLY A 98 22.29 4.97 5.62
CA GLY A 98 22.85 3.65 5.89
C GLY A 98 22.15 2.85 6.99
N ALA A 99 20.94 3.23 7.42
CA ALA A 99 20.22 2.52 8.48
C ALA A 99 20.00 1.02 8.16
N TYR A 100 19.82 0.70 6.87
CA TYR A 100 19.64 -0.68 6.40
C TYR A 100 20.92 -1.53 6.40
N ARG A 101 22.10 -0.97 6.69
CA ARG A 101 23.34 -1.74 6.91
C ARG A 101 23.28 -2.53 8.22
N HIS A 102 22.54 -2.02 9.20
CA HIS A 102 22.40 -2.64 10.52
C HIS A 102 20.91 -2.91 10.81
N PRO A 103 20.43 -4.17 10.67
CA PRO A 103 19.02 -4.52 10.93
C PRO A 103 18.51 -4.08 12.32
N THR A 104 19.40 -3.93 13.29
CA THR A 104 19.10 -3.42 14.64
C THR A 104 18.53 -2.01 14.63
N ALA A 105 18.92 -1.15 13.68
CA ALA A 105 18.36 0.20 13.55
C ALA A 105 16.88 0.15 13.19
N ILE A 106 16.49 -0.76 12.28
CA ILE A 106 15.09 -0.94 11.87
C ILE A 106 14.26 -1.53 13.01
N TRP A 107 14.84 -2.46 13.79
CA TRP A 107 14.21 -2.94 15.02
C TRP A 107 14.00 -1.83 16.05
N ALA A 108 15.00 -0.98 16.27
CA ALA A 108 14.89 0.15 17.20
C ALA A 108 13.80 1.12 16.76
N LEU A 109 13.75 1.47 15.47
CA LEU A 109 12.68 2.30 14.89
C LEU A 109 11.30 1.67 15.06
N LEU A 110 11.18 0.35 14.86
CA LEU A 110 9.93 -0.37 15.09
C LEU A 110 9.49 -0.27 16.56
N LEU A 111 10.41 -0.48 17.51
CA LEU A 111 10.12 -0.37 18.95
C LEU A 111 9.67 1.04 19.33
N VAL A 112 10.34 2.07 18.80
CA VAL A 112 9.94 3.47 18.99
C VAL A 112 8.54 3.72 18.42
N ALA A 113 8.26 3.26 17.20
CA ALA A 113 6.95 3.42 16.56
C ALA A 113 5.84 2.71 17.35
N ILE A 114 6.10 1.51 17.87
CA ILE A 114 5.19 0.77 18.74
C ILE A 114 4.96 1.54 20.05
N GLY A 115 6.02 2.07 20.67
CA GLY A 115 5.93 2.87 21.89
C GLY A 115 5.06 4.12 21.70
N ILE A 116 5.25 4.85 20.59
CA ILE A 116 4.43 6.02 20.25
C ILE A 116 2.96 5.62 20.03
N ALA A 117 2.70 4.55 19.26
CA ALA A 117 1.35 4.07 18.99
C ALA A 117 0.63 3.61 20.27
N TRP A 118 1.36 2.96 21.19
CA TRP A 118 0.82 2.49 22.46
C TRP A 118 0.54 3.64 23.42
N ALA A 119 1.48 4.59 23.57
CA ALA A 119 1.31 5.77 24.42
C ALA A 119 0.12 6.65 24.00
N ASN A 120 -0.21 6.63 22.71
CA ASN A 120 -1.32 7.39 22.13
C ASN A 120 -2.55 6.52 21.80
N SER A 121 -2.70 5.37 22.47
CA SER A 121 -3.82 4.44 22.25
C SER A 121 -5.20 5.00 22.62
N GLY A 122 -5.24 6.11 23.36
CA GLY A 122 -6.45 6.86 23.71
C GLY A 122 -6.93 7.88 22.66
N LEU A 123 -6.15 8.12 21.59
CA LEU A 123 -6.57 9.01 20.51
C LEU A 123 -7.76 8.44 19.72
N ASP A 124 -8.35 9.27 18.87
CA ASP A 124 -9.43 8.85 17.99
C ASP A 124 -8.98 7.69 17.07
N PRO A 125 -9.93 6.85 16.59
CA PRO A 125 -9.59 5.68 15.78
C PRO A 125 -8.80 5.99 14.49
N HIS A 126 -8.97 7.18 13.91
CA HIS A 126 -8.27 7.57 12.69
C HIS A 126 -6.82 7.95 13.00
N ALA A 127 -6.57 8.80 14.00
CA ALA A 127 -5.21 9.14 14.44
C ALA A 127 -4.43 7.90 14.90
N ARG A 128 -5.09 6.98 15.61
CA ARG A 128 -4.49 5.68 15.95
C ARG A 128 -4.10 4.86 14.73
N MET A 129 -4.93 4.88 13.67
CA MET A 129 -4.61 4.20 12.42
C MET A 129 -3.36 4.80 11.78
N LEU A 130 -3.23 6.14 11.76
CA LEU A 130 -2.06 6.84 11.24
C LEU A 130 -0.77 6.48 11.99
N LEU A 131 -0.81 6.46 13.32
CA LEU A 131 0.33 6.05 14.15
C LEU A 131 0.74 4.59 13.92
N PHE A 132 -0.17 3.76 13.44
CA PHE A 132 0.09 2.37 13.13
C PHE A 132 0.71 2.15 11.73
N LEU A 133 0.61 3.13 10.82
CA LEU A 133 1.16 3.01 9.47
C LEU A 133 2.68 2.77 9.46
N PRO A 134 3.51 3.53 10.20
CA PRO A 134 4.95 3.27 10.28
C PRO A 134 5.27 1.89 10.85
N VAL A 135 4.51 1.46 11.86
CA VAL A 135 4.65 0.12 12.47
C VAL A 135 4.46 -0.97 11.42
N ALA A 136 3.36 -0.89 10.66
CA ALA A 136 3.06 -1.85 9.60
C ALA A 136 4.13 -1.87 8.50
N PHE A 137 4.57 -0.69 8.07
CA PHE A 137 5.62 -0.54 7.05
C PHE A 137 6.95 -1.16 7.51
N LEU A 138 7.39 -0.87 8.74
CA LEU A 138 8.65 -1.38 9.31
C LEU A 138 8.60 -2.89 9.53
N VAL A 139 7.46 -3.46 9.92
CA VAL A 139 7.28 -4.92 9.96
C VAL A 139 7.53 -5.53 8.58
N GLY A 140 6.97 -4.96 7.52
CA GLY A 140 7.22 -5.40 6.14
C GLY A 140 8.71 -5.36 5.76
N ASN A 141 9.41 -4.28 6.14
CA ASN A 141 10.85 -4.14 5.94
C ASN A 141 11.64 -5.24 6.66
N LEU A 142 11.36 -5.48 7.94
CA LEU A 142 12.04 -6.52 8.73
C LEU A 142 11.76 -7.92 8.19
N MET A 143 10.54 -8.19 7.71
CA MET A 143 10.20 -9.45 7.07
C MET A 143 10.98 -9.67 5.78
N TYR A 144 11.30 -8.61 5.03
CA TYR A 144 12.18 -8.71 3.87
C TYR A 144 13.63 -8.97 4.28
N ILE A 145 14.13 -8.28 5.31
CA ILE A 145 15.50 -8.47 5.84
C ILE A 145 15.67 -9.93 6.32
N HIS A 146 14.68 -10.46 7.06
CA HIS A 146 14.69 -11.81 7.65
C HIS A 146 13.92 -12.84 6.82
N ARG A 147 13.76 -12.61 5.51
CA ARG A 147 12.93 -13.46 4.64
C ARG A 147 13.41 -14.90 4.54
N GLU A 148 14.73 -15.14 4.63
CA GLU A 148 15.31 -16.48 4.48
C GLU A 148 14.83 -17.47 5.56
N PRO A 149 14.94 -17.16 6.86
CA PRO A 149 14.31 -17.96 7.92
C PRO A 149 12.80 -18.14 7.73
N LEU A 150 12.08 -17.08 7.36
CA LEU A 150 10.62 -17.10 7.17
C LEU A 150 10.17 -18.08 6.08
N MET A 151 10.95 -18.22 5.00
CA MET A 151 10.67 -19.15 3.90
C MET A 151 10.98 -20.62 4.23
N ARG A 152 11.75 -20.90 5.29
CA ARG A 152 12.04 -22.28 5.73
C ARG A 152 10.90 -22.87 6.56
N ILE A 153 9.98 -22.05 7.05
CA ILE A 153 8.84 -22.48 7.85
C ILE A 153 7.80 -23.11 6.91
N ASN A 154 7.10 -24.14 7.41
CA ASN A 154 6.08 -24.85 6.63
C ASN A 154 5.02 -23.88 6.05
N PRO A 155 4.69 -23.96 4.75
CA PRO A 155 3.71 -23.09 4.08
C PRO A 155 2.30 -23.08 4.72
N LEU A 156 1.96 -24.08 5.54
CA LEU A 156 0.72 -24.12 6.31
C LEU A 156 0.70 -23.14 7.49
N VAL A 157 1.86 -22.79 8.07
CA VAL A 157 1.92 -21.91 9.25
C VAL A 157 1.40 -20.49 8.96
N PRO A 158 1.76 -19.84 7.83
CA PRO A 158 1.14 -18.57 7.43
C PRO A 158 -0.38 -18.66 7.24
N LEU A 159 -0.90 -19.78 6.71
CA LEU A 159 -2.34 -19.98 6.52
C LEU A 159 -3.05 -20.14 7.87
N VAL A 160 -2.44 -20.85 8.82
CA VAL A 160 -2.92 -20.95 10.20
C VAL A 160 -2.88 -19.58 10.88
N ALA A 161 -1.82 -18.79 10.67
CA ALA A 161 -1.72 -17.43 11.20
C ALA A 161 -2.85 -16.51 10.67
N ILE A 162 -3.17 -16.58 9.38
CA ILE A 162 -4.33 -15.89 8.80
C ILE A 162 -5.64 -16.39 9.39
N TYR A 163 -5.80 -17.72 9.56
CA TYR A 163 -7.01 -18.26 10.15
C TYR A 163 -7.21 -17.78 11.59
N VAL A 164 -6.18 -17.88 12.43
CA VAL A 164 -6.17 -17.38 13.81
C VAL A 164 -6.49 -15.88 13.84
N MET A 165 -5.92 -15.11 12.91
CA MET A 165 -6.22 -13.68 12.75
C MET A 165 -7.70 -13.43 12.46
N ILE A 166 -8.33 -14.19 11.56
CA ILE A 166 -9.76 -14.06 11.24
C ILE A 166 -10.62 -14.39 12.47
N GLN A 167 -10.24 -15.43 13.23
CA GLN A 167 -10.95 -15.85 14.42
C GLN A 167 -10.71 -14.94 15.64
N TRP A 168 -9.68 -14.10 15.62
CA TRP A 168 -9.33 -13.21 16.72
C TRP A 168 -10.47 -12.26 17.14
N ARG A 169 -11.43 -11.99 16.24
CA ARG A 169 -12.63 -11.19 16.55
C ARG A 169 -13.51 -11.80 17.64
N TYR A 170 -13.37 -13.09 17.92
CA TYR A 170 -14.15 -13.82 18.93
C TYR A 170 -13.44 -13.95 20.28
N VAL A 171 -12.24 -13.39 20.43
CA VAL A 171 -11.48 -13.42 21.69
C VAL A 171 -11.97 -12.28 22.60
N PRO A 172 -12.57 -12.58 23.76
CA PRO A 172 -13.20 -11.58 24.64
C PRO A 172 -12.25 -10.45 25.10
N ASP A 173 -10.96 -10.75 25.26
CA ASP A 173 -9.91 -9.83 25.72
C ASP A 173 -9.09 -9.18 24.58
N ALA A 174 -9.51 -9.32 23.32
CA ALA A 174 -8.82 -8.65 22.21
C ALA A 174 -8.85 -7.10 22.33
N LYS A 175 -9.85 -6.55 23.04
CA LYS A 175 -10.00 -5.11 23.28
C LYS A 175 -9.07 -4.59 24.38
N SER A 176 -8.75 -5.40 25.40
CA SER A 176 -7.92 -5.00 26.54
C SER A 176 -6.42 -4.95 26.20
N MET A 177 -5.98 -5.64 25.13
CA MET A 177 -4.60 -5.61 24.64
C MET A 177 -4.27 -4.43 23.68
N GLY A 178 -5.03 -3.33 23.74
CA GLY A 178 -4.69 -2.07 23.08
C GLY A 178 -4.87 -1.99 21.55
N GLY A 179 -5.41 -3.02 20.89
CA GLY A 179 -5.68 -3.04 19.43
C GLY A 179 -4.44 -3.03 18.52
N VAL A 180 -3.34 -2.44 18.96
CA VAL A 180 -2.02 -2.41 18.30
C VAL A 180 -1.49 -3.83 18.07
N ASN A 181 -1.67 -4.73 19.05
CA ASN A 181 -1.26 -6.13 18.95
C ASN A 181 -1.97 -6.87 17.80
N LEU A 182 -3.26 -6.58 17.60
CA LEU A 182 -4.04 -7.22 16.54
C LEU A 182 -3.58 -6.75 15.16
N LEU A 183 -3.36 -5.44 14.97
CA LEU A 183 -2.93 -4.87 13.71
C LEU A 183 -1.51 -5.33 13.30
N LEU A 184 -0.62 -5.53 14.29
CA LEU A 184 0.73 -6.06 14.08
C LEU A 184 0.70 -7.49 13.56
N VAL A 185 -0.07 -8.35 14.26
CA VAL A 185 -0.25 -9.76 13.88
C VAL A 185 -0.89 -9.85 12.48
N GLN A 186 -1.84 -8.98 12.17
CA GLN A 186 -2.47 -8.90 10.85
C GLN A 186 -1.48 -8.55 9.74
N ALA A 187 -0.70 -7.48 9.92
CA ALA A 187 0.33 -7.07 8.97
C ALA A 187 1.33 -8.19 8.72
N PHE A 188 1.82 -8.82 9.79
CA PHE A 188 2.74 -9.95 9.71
C PHE A 188 2.13 -11.16 8.98
N ALA A 189 0.92 -11.59 9.36
CA ALA A 189 0.27 -12.75 8.77
C ALA A 189 0.02 -12.59 7.25
N VAL A 190 -0.44 -11.40 6.84
CA VAL A 190 -0.70 -11.10 5.42
C VAL A 190 0.58 -11.11 4.60
N VAL A 191 1.63 -10.43 5.07
CA VAL A 191 2.93 -10.42 4.37
C VAL A 191 3.52 -11.82 4.33
N TRP A 192 3.41 -12.60 5.41
CA TRP A 192 3.98 -13.93 5.50
C TRP A 192 3.30 -14.91 4.56
N ALA A 193 1.98 -14.84 4.45
CA ALA A 193 1.23 -15.62 3.46
C ALA A 193 1.58 -15.21 2.02
N GLY A 194 1.82 -13.91 1.78
CA GLY A 194 2.32 -13.43 0.50
C GLY A 194 3.71 -13.99 0.15
N ILE A 195 4.62 -14.05 1.12
CA ILE A 195 5.97 -14.64 0.97
C ILE A 195 5.89 -16.16 0.70
N ALA A 196 5.00 -16.86 1.41
CA ALA A 196 4.85 -18.31 1.28
C ALA A 196 4.39 -18.74 -0.13
N GLY A 197 3.89 -17.80 -0.94
CA GLY A 197 3.82 -17.98 -2.39
C GLY A 197 2.86 -19.08 -2.83
N ALA A 198 1.72 -19.24 -2.14
CA ALA A 198 0.67 -20.13 -2.60
C ALA A 198 0.24 -19.68 -4.01
N LYS A 199 0.62 -20.45 -5.04
CA LYS A 199 0.16 -20.25 -6.42
C LYS A 199 -1.30 -20.67 -6.50
N LEU A 200 -2.19 -19.83 -5.99
CA LEU A 200 -3.63 -20.08 -5.96
C LEU A 200 -4.24 -20.11 -7.36
N LEU A 201 -3.61 -19.43 -8.33
CA LEU A 201 -3.99 -19.47 -9.74
C LEU A 201 -2.84 -19.94 -10.64
N PRO A 202 -3.12 -20.83 -11.61
CA PRO A 202 -2.13 -21.26 -12.61
C PRO A 202 -1.87 -20.22 -13.71
N TRP A 203 -2.65 -19.14 -13.77
CA TRP A 203 -2.62 -18.15 -14.87
C TRP A 203 -2.04 -16.81 -14.41
N ARG A 204 -1.32 -16.14 -15.32
CA ARG A 204 -0.69 -14.85 -15.06
C ARG A 204 -1.69 -13.71 -15.25
N ILE A 205 -2.25 -13.22 -14.15
CA ILE A 205 -3.20 -12.09 -14.16
C ILE A 205 -2.41 -10.79 -14.42
N PRO A 206 -2.92 -9.86 -15.25
CA PRO A 206 -2.37 -8.49 -15.33
C PRO A 206 -2.34 -7.83 -13.94
N ASP A 207 -1.41 -6.89 -13.69
CA ASP A 207 -1.25 -6.22 -12.39
C ASP A 207 -2.32 -5.14 -12.18
N ILE A 208 -3.59 -5.55 -12.19
CA ILE A 208 -4.78 -4.71 -12.00
C ILE A 208 -5.05 -4.37 -10.53
N SER A 209 -4.21 -4.88 -9.62
CA SER A 209 -4.39 -4.78 -8.16
C SER A 209 -4.57 -3.34 -7.70
N TYR A 210 -3.82 -2.43 -8.33
CA TYR A 210 -3.83 -1.02 -8.01
C TYR A 210 -5.09 -0.31 -8.51
N GLY A 211 -5.53 -0.61 -9.73
CA GLY A 211 -6.83 -0.15 -10.25
C GLY A 211 -8.00 -0.64 -9.40
N VAL A 212 -7.98 -1.90 -8.95
CA VAL A 212 -9.02 -2.43 -8.06
C VAL A 212 -9.05 -1.64 -6.75
N TYR A 213 -7.88 -1.34 -6.18
CA TYR A 213 -7.78 -0.57 -4.94
C TYR A 213 -8.29 0.88 -5.07
N ILE A 214 -8.11 1.55 -6.21
CA ILE A 214 -8.53 2.96 -6.33
C ILE A 214 -9.94 3.11 -6.91
N TYR A 215 -10.32 2.27 -7.88
CA TYR A 215 -11.56 2.44 -8.65
C TYR A 215 -12.78 1.80 -7.98
N HIS A 216 -12.59 0.88 -7.03
CA HIS A 216 -13.73 0.21 -6.38
C HIS A 216 -14.67 1.20 -5.71
N TRP A 217 -14.14 2.23 -5.04
CA TRP A 217 -14.97 3.16 -4.27
C TRP A 217 -15.83 4.05 -5.17
N PRO A 218 -15.30 4.73 -6.23
CA PRO A 218 -16.14 5.47 -7.17
C PRO A 218 -17.22 4.61 -7.83
N VAL A 219 -16.89 3.36 -8.19
CA VAL A 219 -17.85 2.41 -8.79
C VAL A 219 -18.94 2.04 -7.78
N LEU A 220 -18.58 1.70 -6.55
CA LEU A 220 -19.53 1.39 -5.47
C LEU A 220 -20.45 2.57 -5.18
N ALA A 221 -19.87 3.78 -5.05
CA ALA A 221 -20.63 4.99 -4.79
C ALA A 221 -21.59 5.30 -5.95
N PHE A 222 -21.18 5.08 -7.19
CA PHE A 222 -22.01 5.32 -8.37
C PHE A 222 -23.17 4.32 -8.45
N LEU A 223 -22.91 3.03 -8.21
CA LEU A 223 -23.94 2.00 -8.16
C LEU A 223 -24.96 2.23 -7.03
N SER A 224 -24.48 2.64 -5.87
CA SER A 224 -25.36 2.94 -4.73
C SER A 224 -26.18 4.21 -4.97
N ASP A 225 -25.61 5.25 -5.56
CA ASP A 225 -26.29 6.55 -5.72
C ASP A 225 -27.22 6.59 -6.93
N ARG A 226 -26.81 6.03 -8.07
CA ARG A 226 -27.59 6.10 -9.32
C ARG A 226 -28.55 4.95 -9.52
N PHE A 227 -28.15 3.75 -9.10
CA PHE A 227 -28.97 2.54 -9.25
C PHE A 227 -29.63 2.11 -7.95
N GLN A 228 -29.37 2.80 -6.83
CA GLN A 228 -29.96 2.51 -5.52
C GLN A 228 -29.76 1.05 -5.09
N ILE A 229 -28.67 0.44 -5.55
CA ILE A 229 -28.31 -0.94 -5.18
C ILE A 229 -27.75 -0.88 -3.76
N THR A 230 -28.54 -1.34 -2.79
CA THR A 230 -28.16 -1.33 -1.37
C THR A 230 -27.95 -2.73 -0.80
N SER A 231 -28.36 -3.78 -1.53
CA SER A 231 -28.12 -5.16 -1.12
C SER A 231 -26.64 -5.52 -1.27
N LEU A 232 -26.08 -6.20 -0.26
CA LEU A 232 -24.66 -6.61 -0.27
C LEU A 232 -24.33 -7.48 -1.49
N SER A 233 -25.19 -8.46 -1.80
CA SER A 233 -25.01 -9.35 -2.95
C SER A 233 -25.06 -8.58 -4.28
N GLY A 234 -26.00 -7.64 -4.41
CA GLY A 234 -26.11 -6.78 -5.59
C GLY A 234 -24.89 -5.89 -5.77
N LEU A 235 -24.45 -5.21 -4.70
CA LEU A 235 -23.26 -4.37 -4.73
C LEU A 235 -22.00 -5.17 -5.10
N LEU A 236 -21.78 -6.34 -4.50
CA LEU A 236 -20.62 -7.17 -4.81
C LEU A 236 -20.63 -7.66 -6.27
N PHE A 237 -21.78 -8.15 -6.74
CA PHE A 237 -21.91 -8.67 -8.09
C PHE A 237 -21.70 -7.58 -9.14
N TRP A 238 -22.43 -6.47 -9.05
CA TRP A 238 -22.36 -5.38 -10.02
C TRP A 238 -21.02 -4.64 -9.97
N THR A 239 -20.46 -4.47 -8.77
CA THR A 239 -19.12 -3.88 -8.63
C THR A 239 -18.09 -4.77 -9.30
N ALA A 240 -18.08 -6.09 -9.04
CA ALA A 240 -17.13 -6.99 -9.71
C ALA A 240 -17.28 -6.97 -11.23
N MET A 241 -18.54 -6.98 -11.72
CA MET A 241 -18.85 -6.98 -13.15
C MET A 241 -18.37 -5.72 -13.88
N ILE A 242 -18.38 -4.55 -13.22
CA ILE A 242 -17.94 -3.28 -13.81
C ILE A 242 -16.44 -3.04 -13.55
N LEU A 243 -16.00 -3.30 -12.32
CA LEU A 243 -14.65 -3.00 -11.85
C LEU A 243 -13.59 -3.82 -12.58
N VAL A 244 -13.81 -5.13 -12.78
CA VAL A 244 -12.79 -5.98 -13.41
C VAL A 244 -12.52 -5.55 -14.86
N PRO A 245 -13.53 -5.38 -15.74
CA PRO A 245 -13.30 -4.84 -17.09
C PRO A 245 -12.67 -3.45 -17.08
N LEU A 246 -13.11 -2.56 -16.18
CA LEU A 246 -12.56 -1.21 -16.05
C LEU A 246 -11.07 -1.23 -15.69
N CYS A 247 -10.68 -2.06 -14.73
CA CYS A 247 -9.28 -2.19 -14.33
C CYS A 247 -8.43 -2.85 -15.44
N ILE A 248 -8.97 -3.83 -16.16
CA ILE A 248 -8.29 -4.44 -17.32
C ILE A 248 -8.08 -3.38 -18.41
N PHE A 249 -9.10 -2.58 -18.70
CA PHE A 249 -9.02 -1.48 -19.66
C PHE A 249 -7.96 -0.45 -19.23
N SER A 250 -8.02 0.04 -17.99
CA SER A 250 -7.03 0.96 -17.40
C SER A 250 -5.62 0.38 -17.51
N TRP A 251 -5.45 -0.90 -17.21
CA TRP A 251 -4.15 -1.56 -17.27
C TRP A 251 -3.57 -1.53 -18.68
N TYR A 252 -4.32 -1.93 -19.70
CA TYR A 252 -3.79 -1.99 -21.06
C TYR A 252 -3.69 -0.63 -21.74
N ALA A 253 -4.60 0.30 -21.44
CA ALA A 253 -4.65 1.61 -22.07
C ALA A 253 -3.72 2.65 -21.41
N ILE A 254 -3.52 2.56 -20.08
CA ILE A 254 -2.88 3.64 -19.29
C ILE A 254 -1.66 3.12 -18.55
N GLU A 255 -1.83 2.11 -17.69
CA GLU A 255 -0.78 1.71 -16.73
C GLU A 255 0.38 0.95 -17.42
N ARG A 256 0.07 -0.03 -18.27
CA ARG A 256 1.08 -0.83 -18.99
C ARG A 256 1.97 0.06 -19.88
N PRO A 257 1.42 0.98 -20.72
CA PRO A 257 2.26 1.92 -21.47
C PRO A 257 3.19 2.75 -20.58
N ALA A 258 2.68 3.31 -19.48
CA ALA A 258 3.50 4.08 -18.54
C ALA A 258 4.65 3.23 -17.96
N LEU A 259 4.39 1.96 -17.61
CA LEU A 259 5.41 1.05 -17.09
C LEU A 259 6.48 0.66 -18.12
N THR A 260 6.19 0.70 -19.43
CA THR A 260 7.21 0.42 -20.46
C THR A 260 8.29 1.51 -20.51
N MET A 261 7.97 2.73 -20.06
CA MET A 261 8.93 3.85 -20.01
C MET A 261 10.05 3.63 -18.97
N LYS A 262 9.93 2.62 -18.10
CA LYS A 262 10.98 2.22 -17.14
C LYS A 262 12.34 1.94 -17.81
N ARG A 263 12.35 1.49 -19.06
CA ARG A 263 13.60 1.25 -19.82
C ARG A 263 14.41 2.53 -20.05
N HIS A 264 13.77 3.70 -20.09
CA HIS A 264 14.46 4.98 -20.25
C HIS A 264 15.05 5.47 -18.92
N LEU A 265 14.40 5.17 -17.79
CA LEU A 265 14.88 5.54 -16.45
C LEU A 265 16.19 4.83 -16.07
N SER A 266 16.38 3.57 -16.45
CA SER A 266 17.63 2.84 -16.16
C SER A 266 18.82 3.33 -17.00
N THR A 267 18.55 3.91 -18.17
CA THR A 267 19.58 4.55 -19.01
C THR A 267 19.95 5.93 -18.46
N PHE A 268 18.96 6.73 -18.06
CA PHE A 268 19.16 8.05 -17.48
C PHE A 268 19.83 7.97 -16.09
N GLY A 269 19.42 7.04 -15.23
CA GLY A 269 20.03 6.84 -13.92
C GLY A 269 21.53 6.49 -14.01
N ARG A 270 21.92 5.66 -15.00
CA ARG A 270 23.34 5.33 -15.25
C ARG A 270 24.16 6.52 -15.76
N TYR A 271 23.53 7.49 -16.43
CA TYR A 271 24.19 8.72 -16.88
C TYR A 271 24.51 9.63 -15.69
N PHE A 272 23.53 9.89 -14.80
CA PHE A 272 23.76 10.70 -13.59
C PHE A 272 24.69 10.02 -12.56
N SER A 273 24.65 8.70 -12.43
CA SER A 273 25.61 7.96 -11.59
C SER A 273 27.04 8.01 -12.13
N ARG A 274 27.25 8.26 -13.42
CA ARG A 274 28.58 8.42 -14.03
C ARG A 274 29.12 9.84 -13.87
N ASP A 275 28.27 10.87 -14.01
CA ASP A 275 28.69 12.27 -13.93
C ASP A 275 28.89 12.77 -12.48
N GLY A 276 28.34 12.06 -11.48
CA GLY A 276 28.58 12.33 -10.05
C GLY A 276 29.87 11.75 -9.47
N ALA A 277 30.59 10.93 -10.25
CA ALA A 277 31.92 10.44 -9.90
C ALA A 277 32.97 11.41 -10.48
N ALA A 278 33.17 12.56 -9.84
CA ALA A 278 34.37 13.34 -10.09
C ALA A 278 35.60 12.45 -9.81
N PRO A 279 36.62 12.43 -10.69
CA PRO A 279 37.82 11.64 -10.44
C PRO A 279 38.47 12.15 -9.15
N ALA A 280 38.69 11.25 -8.21
CA ALA A 280 39.62 11.49 -7.13
C ALA A 280 41.02 11.59 -7.75
N GLU A 281 41.49 12.82 -7.95
CA GLU A 281 42.92 13.13 -8.03
C GLU A 281 43.48 13.27 -6.62
#